data_AF-A0A315F383-F1
#
_entry.id   AF-A0A315F383-F1
#
_cell.length_a   1.000
_cell.length_b   1.000
_cell.length_c   1.000
_cell.angle_alpha   90.00
_cell.angle_beta   90.00
_cell.angle_gamma   90.00
#
_symmetry.space_group_name_H-M   'P 1'
#
loop_
_entity.id
_entity.type
_entity.pdbx_description
1 polymer ?
#
loop_
_entity_poly.entity_id
_entity_poly.type
_entity_poly.pdbx_seq_one_letter_code
_entity_poly.pdbx_strand_id
1 'polypeptide(L)'
;MTINYFKLYCPSGWVIFLSLSITGCANEAYVTAPNFGSAVRKAVSAQTLNQDAGKQQTAKAGADGVIMKSTVDRYQSTYEMPPPPVNVFNIGVGGSAGGTGR
;
A
#
# COMPACT_ATOMS: atom_id res chain seq x y z
N MET A 1 -43.19 -17.83 -52.20
CA MET A 1 -41.98 -17.01 -52.41
C MET A 1 -41.38 -16.73 -51.03
N THR A 2 -40.60 -17.68 -50.51
CA THR A 2 -40.02 -17.62 -49.15
C THR A 2 -38.57 -17.16 -49.27
N ILE A 3 -38.31 -15.93 -48.83
CA ILE A 3 -37.00 -15.28 -48.90
C ILE A 3 -36.07 -15.92 -47.86
N ASN A 4 -34.93 -16.40 -48.34
CA ASN A 4 -33.86 -17.02 -47.55
C ASN A 4 -33.06 -15.96 -46.77
N TYR A 5 -33.57 -15.52 -45.61
CA TYR A 5 -32.83 -14.62 -44.70
C TYR A 5 -31.70 -15.32 -43.91
N PHE A 6 -31.68 -16.66 -43.89
CA PHE A 6 -30.75 -17.45 -43.08
C PHE A 6 -29.29 -17.44 -43.59
N LYS A 7 -29.08 -17.18 -44.89
CA LYS A 7 -27.75 -17.22 -45.53
C LYS A 7 -26.96 -15.91 -45.41
N LEU A 8 -27.56 -14.84 -44.87
CA LEU A 8 -26.99 -13.49 -44.82
C LEU A 8 -26.39 -13.09 -43.46
N TYR A 9 -26.61 -13.88 -42.39
CA TYR A 9 -26.23 -13.50 -41.02
C TYR A 9 -24.93 -14.14 -40.52
N CYS A 10 -24.32 -15.04 -41.30
CA CYS A 10 -23.12 -15.78 -40.88
C CYS A 10 -21.80 -14.95 -40.88
N PRO A 11 -21.59 -13.94 -41.75
CA PRO A 11 -20.37 -13.11 -41.68
C PRO A 11 -20.53 -11.82 -40.86
N SER A 12 -21.75 -11.45 -40.46
CA SER A 12 -22.06 -10.17 -39.77
C SER A 12 -21.88 -10.21 -38.25
N GLY A 13 -21.84 -11.39 -37.63
CA GLY A 13 -21.63 -11.52 -36.18
C GLY A 13 -20.26 -11.05 -35.71
N TRP A 14 -19.22 -11.27 -36.52
CA TRP A 14 -17.84 -10.85 -36.23
C TRP A 14 -17.67 -9.33 -36.24
N VAL A 15 -18.35 -8.64 -37.16
CA VAL A 15 -18.28 -7.17 -37.27
C VAL A 15 -18.94 -6.50 -36.07
N ILE A 16 -20.03 -7.09 -35.55
CA ILE A 16 -20.71 -6.60 -34.34
C ILE A 16 -19.83 -6.83 -33.09
N PHE A 17 -19.17 -7.99 -32.98
CA PHE A 17 -18.29 -8.28 -31.85
C PHE A 17 -17.03 -7.39 -31.82
N LEU A 18 -16.48 -7.09 -33.01
CA LEU A 18 -15.36 -6.17 -33.17
C LEU A 18 -15.74 -4.72 -32.83
N SER A 19 -16.94 -4.27 -33.22
CA SER A 19 -17.39 -2.90 -32.92
C SER A 19 -17.68 -2.68 -31.43
N LEU A 20 -18.21 -3.68 -30.72
CA LEU A 20 -18.40 -3.60 -29.27
C LEU A 20 -17.08 -3.53 -28.49
N SER A 21 -16.01 -4.12 -29.03
CA SER A 21 -14.70 -4.16 -28.37
C SER A 21 -13.95 -2.82 -28.43
N ILE A 22 -14.22 -1.98 -29.44
CA ILE A 22 -13.55 -0.68 -29.63
C ILE A 22 -14.10 0.41 -28.70
N THR A 23 -15.36 0.32 -28.25
CA THR A 23 -15.98 1.33 -27.36
C THR A 23 -15.40 1.32 -25.94
N GLY A 24 -14.58 0.33 -25.58
CA GLY A 24 -13.92 0.25 -24.26
C GLY A 24 -12.71 1.18 -24.08
N CYS A 25 -12.06 1.61 -25.17
CA CYS A 25 -10.81 2.39 -25.08
C CYS A 25 -11.00 3.89 -24.84
N ALA A 26 -12.24 4.40 -24.87
CA ALA A 26 -12.56 5.81 -24.62
C ALA A 26 -13.13 6.07 -23.21
N ASN A 27 -12.86 5.17 -22.24
CA ASN A 27 -13.30 5.39 -20.87
C ASN A 27 -12.33 6.34 -20.16
N GLU A 28 -12.62 7.64 -20.26
CA GLU A 28 -11.90 8.67 -19.54
C GLU A 28 -12.28 8.62 -18.06
N ALA A 29 -11.71 7.65 -17.34
CA ALA A 29 -12.04 7.36 -15.93
C ALA A 29 -11.83 8.54 -14.97
N TYR A 30 -11.27 9.66 -15.45
CA TYR A 30 -10.75 10.76 -14.62
C TYR A 30 -11.49 12.09 -14.84
N VAL A 31 -12.17 12.29 -15.99
CA VAL A 31 -12.76 13.60 -16.34
C VAL A 31 -14.00 13.90 -15.48
N THR A 32 -14.66 12.86 -14.98
CA THR A 32 -15.82 12.92 -14.08
C THR A 32 -15.67 11.93 -12.94
N ALA A 33 -14.54 11.98 -12.21
CA ALA A 33 -14.40 11.26 -10.94
C ALA A 33 -14.85 12.17 -9.77
N PRO A 34 -16.16 12.28 -9.46
CA PRO A 34 -16.65 13.17 -8.38
C PRO A 34 -16.06 12.82 -7.02
N ASN A 35 -15.55 11.59 -6.89
CA ASN A 35 -14.99 11.04 -5.66
C ASN A 35 -13.46 11.08 -5.62
N PHE A 36 -12.78 11.68 -6.59
CA PHE A 36 -11.31 11.78 -6.56
C PHE A 36 -10.83 12.47 -5.28
N GLY A 37 -11.47 13.59 -4.91
CA GLY A 37 -11.14 14.32 -3.68
C GLY A 37 -11.38 13.50 -2.41
N SER A 38 -12.40 12.64 -2.36
CA SER A 38 -12.67 11.78 -1.21
C SER A 38 -11.70 10.59 -1.15
N ALA A 39 -11.30 10.04 -2.30
CA ALA A 39 -10.27 9.00 -2.38
C ALA A 39 -8.90 9.49 -1.90
N VAL A 40 -8.48 10.69 -2.33
CA VAL A 40 -7.22 11.31 -1.87
C VAL A 40 -7.28 11.56 -0.36
N ARG A 41 -8.37 12.13 0.16
CA ARG A 41 -8.53 12.35 1.61
C ARG A 41 -8.48 11.05 2.41
N LYS A 42 -9.06 9.97 1.89
CA LYS A 42 -8.99 8.63 2.51
C LYS A 42 -7.57 8.07 2.51
N ALA A 43 -6.83 8.23 1.41
CA ALA A 43 -5.43 7.81 1.34
C ALA A 43 -4.56 8.58 2.35
N VAL A 44 -4.74 9.90 2.44
CA VAL A 44 -4.05 10.74 3.41
C VAL A 44 -4.42 10.36 4.85
N SER A 45 -5.69 10.05 5.15
CA SER A 45 -6.07 9.56 6.47
C SER A 45 -5.48 8.21 6.83
N ALA A 46 -5.35 7.30 5.87
CA ALA A 46 -4.71 6.01 6.11
C ALA A 46 -3.19 6.14 6.38
N GLN A 47 -2.55 7.20 5.88
CA GLN A 47 -1.12 7.46 6.04
C GLN A 47 -0.80 8.38 7.23
N THR A 48 -1.79 9.10 7.76
CA THR A 48 -1.59 10.05 8.85
C THR A 48 -1.68 9.33 10.20
N LEU A 49 -0.57 9.30 10.95
CA LEU A 49 -0.50 8.67 12.27
C LEU A 49 -1.51 9.25 13.28
N ASN A 50 -1.71 10.57 13.24
CA ASN A 50 -2.67 11.27 14.10
C ASN A 50 -3.33 12.42 13.33
N GLN A 51 -4.60 12.21 12.97
CA GLN A 51 -5.40 13.14 12.18
C GLN A 51 -5.70 14.46 12.91
N ASP A 52 -5.67 14.45 14.25
CA ASP A 52 -6.08 15.56 15.12
C ASP A 52 -4.89 16.20 15.86
N ALA A 53 -3.65 15.92 15.44
CA ALA A 53 -2.43 16.38 16.11
C ALA A 53 -2.34 17.91 16.26
N GLY A 54 -2.99 18.68 15.38
CA GLY A 54 -3.07 20.15 15.45
C GLY A 54 -4.30 20.70 16.16
N LYS A 55 -5.31 19.87 16.45
CA LYS A 55 -6.55 20.27 17.15
C LYS A 55 -6.44 20.06 18.65
N GLN A 56 -5.67 19.06 19.07
CA GLN A 56 -5.37 18.85 20.46
C GLN A 56 -4.21 19.75 20.86
N GLN A 57 -4.42 20.58 21.89
CA GLN A 57 -3.35 21.30 22.55
C GLN A 57 -2.59 20.31 23.43
N THR A 58 -1.93 19.33 22.80
CA THR A 58 -1.00 18.45 23.51
C THR A 58 0.05 19.36 24.10
N ALA A 59 0.23 19.31 25.42
CA ALA A 59 1.36 19.95 26.07
C ALA A 59 2.59 19.52 25.27
N LYS A 60 3.21 20.46 24.55
CA LYS A 60 4.49 20.18 23.90
C LYS A 60 5.36 19.66 25.03
N ALA A 61 5.82 18.41 24.92
CA ALA A 61 6.83 17.90 25.82
C ALA A 61 8.07 18.76 25.56
N GLY A 62 8.15 19.90 26.25
CA GLY A 62 9.25 20.83 26.17
C GLY A 62 10.43 20.12 26.81
N ALA A 63 11.39 19.73 26.00
CA ALA A 63 12.65 19.24 26.52
C ALA A 63 13.54 20.45 26.77
N ASP A 64 14.04 20.56 28.00
CA ASP A 64 15.04 21.55 28.38
C ASP A 64 16.39 21.23 27.70
N GLY A 65 17.26 22.24 27.57
CA GLY A 65 18.59 22.12 26.97
C GLY A 65 19.45 21.04 27.66
N VAL A 66 19.28 20.83 28.96
CA VAL A 66 19.97 19.79 29.72
C VAL A 66 19.55 18.38 29.27
N ILE A 67 18.25 18.16 29.08
CA ILE A 67 17.72 16.88 28.60
C ILE A 67 18.23 16.61 27.18
N MET A 68 18.17 17.63 26.31
CA MET A 68 18.66 17.53 24.95
C MET A 68 20.16 17.23 24.88
N LYS A 69 20.98 17.90 25.68
CA LYS A 69 22.41 17.60 25.78
C LYS A 69 22.66 16.17 26.26
N SER A 70 22.00 15.72 27.32
CA SER A 70 22.16 14.35 27.81
C SER A 70 21.74 13.28 26.79
N THR A 71 20.81 13.63 25.88
CA THR A 71 20.35 12.75 24.80
C THR A 71 21.40 12.64 23.70
N VAL A 72 21.99 13.76 23.29
CA VAL A 72 23.09 13.78 22.31
C VAL A 72 24.32 13.06 22.86
N ASP A 73 24.68 13.33 24.12
CA ASP A 73 25.84 12.71 24.76
C ASP A 73 25.67 11.16 24.84
N ARG A 74 24.45 10.68 25.18
CA ARG A 74 24.13 9.23 25.13
C ARG A 74 24.17 8.66 23.72
N TYR A 75 23.68 9.39 22.73
CA TYR A 75 23.70 8.93 21.34
C TYR A 75 25.15 8.77 20.86
N GLN A 76 26.02 9.73 21.16
CA GLN A 76 27.43 9.66 20.80
C GLN A 76 28.13 8.51 21.52
N SER A 77 27.86 8.28 22.81
CA SER A 77 28.52 7.20 23.56
C SER A 77 28.20 5.80 23.04
N THR A 78 27.06 5.60 22.37
CA THR A 78 26.74 4.30 21.73
C THR A 78 27.68 3.94 20.58
N TYR A 79 28.34 4.91 19.97
CA TYR A 79 29.34 4.67 18.92
C TYR A 79 30.74 4.42 19.46
N GLU A 80 31.07 5.01 20.61
CA GLU A 80 32.37 4.80 21.28
C GLU A 80 32.41 3.48 22.03
N MET A 81 31.29 3.12 22.66
CA MET A 81 31.13 1.91 23.46
C MET A 81 29.96 1.11 22.86
N PRO A 82 30.19 0.34 21.78
CA PRO A 82 29.17 -0.56 21.29
C PRO A 82 28.69 -1.43 22.46
N PRO A 83 27.37 -1.57 22.67
CA PRO A 83 26.84 -2.37 23.75
C PRO A 83 27.51 -3.75 23.74
N PRO A 84 27.92 -4.27 24.90
CA PRO A 84 28.52 -5.60 24.96
C PRO A 84 27.56 -6.58 24.27
N PRO A 85 28.09 -7.52 23.46
CA PRO A 85 27.25 -8.47 22.76
C PRO A 85 26.34 -9.17 23.77
N VAL A 86 25.05 -8.87 23.70
CA VAL A 86 24.04 -9.60 24.44
C VAL A 86 24.09 -11.02 23.91
N ASN A 87 24.32 -12.00 24.78
CA ASN A 87 24.30 -13.41 24.43
C ASN A 87 22.88 -13.79 24.05
N VAL A 88 22.52 -13.56 22.80
CA VAL A 88 21.34 -14.17 22.18
C VAL A 88 21.64 -15.65 22.06
N PHE A 89 21.06 -16.45 22.97
CA PHE A 89 20.91 -17.88 22.73
C PHE A 89 20.04 -18.03 21.48
N ASN A 90 20.68 -18.24 20.33
CA ASN A 90 20.02 -18.75 19.13
C ASN A 90 19.56 -20.17 19.46
N ILE A 91 18.34 -20.30 19.99
CA ILE A 91 17.63 -21.57 20.04
C ILE A 91 17.56 -22.06 18.59
N GLY A 92 18.24 -23.16 18.32
CA GLY A 92 18.55 -23.63 16.97
C GLY A 92 17.31 -23.78 16.10
N VAL A 93 17.09 -22.83 15.20
CA VAL A 93 16.44 -23.09 13.91
C VAL A 93 17.48 -23.78 13.01
N GLY A 94 17.72 -25.04 13.34
CA GLY A 94 18.62 -25.95 12.66
C GLY A 94 18.07 -27.36 12.80
N GLY A 95 17.01 -27.66 12.07
CA GLY A 95 16.40 -29.00 12.10
C GLY A 95 14.96 -29.06 11.67
N SER A 96 14.62 -28.54 10.48
CA SER A 96 13.55 -29.20 9.73
C SER A 96 14.11 -30.54 9.24
N ALA A 97 14.04 -31.54 10.10
CA ALA A 97 14.00 -32.93 9.68
C ALA A 97 12.53 -33.36 9.77
N GLY A 98 11.72 -32.81 8.88
CA GLY A 98 10.50 -33.47 8.43
C GLY A 98 10.90 -34.76 7.71
N GLY A 99 11.17 -35.80 8.48
CA GLY A 99 11.28 -37.17 8.02
C GLY A 99 9.89 -37.75 7.85
N THR A 100 9.35 -37.62 6.64
CA THR A 100 8.24 -38.41 6.10
C THR A 100 8.37 -39.88 6.49
N GLY A 101 7.25 -40.47 6.93
CA GLY A 101 7.20 -41.80 7.52
C GLY A 101 7.70 -42.94 6.64
N ARG A 102 8.27 -43.93 7.32
CA ARG A 102 7.97 -45.36 7.27
C ARG A 102 8.81 -46.07 8.33
#